data_AF-A0A9E5Z923-F1
#
_entry.id   AF-A0A9E5Z923-F1
#
_cell.length_a   1.000
_cell.length_b   1.000
_cell.length_c   1.000
_cell.angle_alpha   90.00
_cell.angle_beta   90.00
_cell.angle_gamma   90.00
#
_symmetry.space_group_name_H-M   'P 1'
#
loop_
_entity.id
_entity.type
_entity.pdbx_description
1 polymer ?
#
loop_
_entity_poly.entity_id
_entity_poly.type
_entity_poly.pdbx_seq_one_letter_code
_entity_poly.pdbx_strand_id
1 'polypeptide(L)'
;MKTDHIKKRNMIMQVVLAVITLGIYAIYWYYSTLKEMQTANGKNEGAVMWIVFLFIPILGWFSNWHYSSEYAEFSHEKYPALLIFLAFIVFPPIVWFIVQTDLNAAADAPSAG
;
A
#
# COMPACT_ATOMS: atom_id res chain seq x y z
N MET A 1 13.70 -3.96 -8.83
CA MET A 1 12.88 -4.33 -7.66
C MET A 1 12.57 -5.81 -7.75
N LYS A 2 12.51 -6.54 -6.65
CA LYS A 2 11.98 -7.91 -6.65
C LYS A 2 10.46 -7.79 -6.68
N THR A 3 9.79 -8.24 -7.73
CA THR A 3 8.32 -8.09 -7.87
C THR A 3 7.58 -9.42 -7.86
N ASP A 4 8.29 -10.54 -7.91
CA ASP A 4 7.75 -11.91 -8.02
C ASP A 4 6.81 -12.30 -6.87
N HIS A 5 6.95 -11.65 -5.71
CA HIS A 5 6.10 -11.89 -4.54
C HIS A 5 4.80 -11.06 -4.54
N ILE A 6 4.67 -10.07 -5.43
CA ILE A 6 3.53 -9.15 -5.46
C ILE A 6 2.31 -9.89 -6.01
N LYS A 7 1.20 -9.85 -5.26
CA LYS A 7 -0.04 -10.52 -5.67
C LYS A 7 -0.91 -9.59 -6.48
N LYS A 8 -1.28 -10.02 -7.69
CA LYS A 8 -2.34 -9.36 -8.47
C LYS A 8 -3.69 -9.51 -7.77
N ARG A 9 -4.43 -8.41 -7.66
CA ARG A 9 -5.76 -8.39 -7.01
C ARG A 9 -6.78 -7.67 -7.89
N ASN A 10 -8.00 -8.20 -7.93
CA ASN A 10 -9.13 -7.58 -8.64
C ASN A 10 -9.72 -6.44 -7.79
N MET A 11 -9.71 -5.21 -8.31
CA MET A 11 -10.16 -4.02 -7.58
C MET A 11 -11.64 -4.05 -7.19
N ILE A 12 -12.52 -4.60 -8.04
CA ILE A 12 -13.95 -4.72 -7.73
C ILE A 12 -14.14 -5.67 -6.54
N MET A 13 -13.44 -6.80 -6.56
CA MET A 13 -13.48 -7.75 -5.44
C MET A 13 -12.98 -7.12 -4.14
N GLN A 14 -11.98 -6.24 -4.20
CA GLN A 14 -11.49 -5.52 -3.02
C GLN A 14 -12.54 -4.62 -2.40
N VAL A 15 -13.28 -3.86 -3.21
CA VAL A 15 -14.36 -3.00 -2.74
C VAL A 15 -15.48 -3.86 -2.14
N VAL A 16 -15.87 -4.96 -2.80
CA VAL A 16 -16.86 -5.90 -2.28
C VAL A 16 -16.43 -6.46 -0.92
N LEU A 17 -15.17 -6.88 -0.78
CA LEU A 17 -14.62 -7.37 0.48
C LEU A 17 -14.58 -6.26 1.54
N ALA A 18 -14.23 -5.03 1.18
CA ALA A 18 -14.26 -3.88 2.10
C ALA A 18 -15.68 -3.64 2.67
N VAL A 19 -16.72 -3.75 1.84
CA VAL A 19 -18.11 -3.62 2.29
C VAL A 19 -18.54 -4.81 3.16
N ILE A 20 -18.31 -6.04 2.71
CA ILE A 20 -18.74 -7.25 3.44
C ILE A 20 -18.03 -7.37 4.79
N THR A 21 -16.77 -6.96 4.86
CA THR A 21 -15.97 -7.00 6.10
C THR A 21 -16.08 -5.73 6.94
N LEU A 22 -16.98 -4.80 6.58
CA LEU A 22 -17.19 -3.52 7.29
C LEU A 22 -15.89 -2.73 7.50
N GLY A 23 -15.04 -2.67 6.47
CA GLY A 23 -13.77 -1.95 6.48
C GLY A 23 -12.57 -2.75 7.00
N ILE A 24 -12.76 -3.95 7.59
CA ILE A 24 -11.63 -4.76 8.08
C ILE A 24 -10.68 -5.16 6.94
N TYR A 25 -11.22 -5.42 5.75
CA TYR A 25 -10.40 -5.70 4.57
C TYR A 25 -9.48 -4.54 4.20
N ALA A 26 -9.83 -3.29 4.50
CA ALA A 26 -8.95 -2.14 4.25
C ALA A 26 -7.66 -2.22 5.06
N ILE A 27 -7.74 -2.69 6.30
CA ILE A 27 -6.59 -2.89 7.19
C ILE A 27 -5.71 -4.03 6.65
N TYR A 28 -6.33 -5.14 6.22
CA TYR A 28 -5.62 -6.24 5.58
C TYR A 28 -4.90 -5.78 4.30
N TRP A 29 -5.59 -5.00 3.46
CA TRP A 29 -5.04 -4.48 2.22
C TRP A 29 -3.82 -3.61 2.52
N TYR A 30 -3.95 -2.65 3.46
CA TYR A 30 -2.86 -1.78 3.90
C TYR A 30 -1.62 -2.57 4.34
N TYR A 31 -1.80 -3.59 5.17
CA TYR A 31 -0.68 -4.46 5.58
C TYR A 31 -0.03 -5.15 4.39
N SER A 32 -0.86 -5.79 3.55
CA SER A 32 -0.38 -6.66 2.50
C SER A 32 0.39 -5.89 1.44
N THR A 33 -0.10 -4.71 1.05
CA THR A 33 0.56 -3.85 0.07
C THR A 33 1.81 -3.19 0.63
N LEU A 34 1.80 -2.75 1.91
CA LEU A 34 2.98 -2.21 2.57
C LEU A 34 4.13 -3.22 2.59
N LYS A 35 3.83 -4.47 2.97
CA LYS A 35 4.81 -5.56 2.98
C LYS A 35 5.34 -5.86 1.58
N GLU A 36 4.47 -5.84 0.57
CA GLU A 36 4.87 -6.03 -0.83
C GLU A 36 5.82 -4.94 -1.32
N MET A 37 5.50 -3.67 -1.04
CA MET A 37 6.34 -2.52 -1.41
C MET A 37 7.69 -2.54 -0.68
N GLN A 38 7.69 -2.77 0.64
CA GLN A 38 8.94 -2.90 1.42
C GLN A 38 9.85 -4.00 0.85
N THR A 39 9.28 -5.17 0.56
CA THR A 39 10.05 -6.28 -0.02
C THR A 39 10.57 -5.93 -1.43
N ALA A 40 9.77 -5.21 -2.23
CA ALA A 40 10.18 -4.75 -3.57
C ALA A 40 11.29 -3.70 -3.52
N ASN A 41 11.25 -2.82 -2.51
CA ASN A 41 12.27 -1.83 -2.17
C ASN A 41 13.51 -2.45 -1.48
N GLY A 42 13.53 -3.78 -1.25
CA GLY A 42 14.65 -4.47 -0.63
C GLY A 42 14.76 -4.26 0.90
N LYS A 43 13.69 -3.77 1.53
CA LYS A 43 13.62 -3.54 2.98
C LYS A 43 13.02 -4.76 3.68
N ASN A 44 13.57 -5.11 4.84
CA ASN A 44 13.05 -6.17 5.72
C ASN A 44 12.49 -5.56 7.01
N GLU A 45 11.47 -4.73 6.86
CA GLU A 45 10.83 -4.01 7.96
C GLU A 45 9.56 -4.72 8.44
N GLY A 46 9.24 -4.55 9.72
CA GLY A 46 8.06 -5.16 10.34
C GLY A 46 6.76 -4.45 9.93
N ALA A 47 6.17 -4.80 8.78
CA ALA A 47 4.88 -4.25 8.34
C ALA A 47 3.75 -4.34 9.38
N VAL A 48 3.79 -5.34 10.28
CA VAL A 48 2.83 -5.50 11.38
C VAL A 48 2.90 -4.33 12.37
N MET A 49 4.09 -3.81 12.66
CA MET A 49 4.28 -2.67 13.56
C MET A 49 3.51 -1.43 13.07
N TRP A 50 3.56 -1.18 11.75
CA TRP A 50 2.85 -0.06 11.13
C TRP A 50 1.33 -0.19 11.18
N ILE A 51 0.78 -1.41 11.19
CA ILE A 51 -0.66 -1.60 11.46
C ILE A 51 -1.00 -1.22 12.90
N VAL A 52 -0.18 -1.65 13.87
CA VAL A 52 -0.44 -1.37 15.29
C VAL A 52 -0.46 0.15 15.52
N PHE A 53 0.47 0.87 14.89
CA PHE A 53 0.54 2.33 14.95
C PHE A 53 -0.65 3.03 14.28
N LEU A 54 -1.27 2.43 13.25
CA LEU A 54 -2.45 2.98 12.56
C LEU A 54 -3.62 3.30 13.50
N PHE A 55 -3.78 2.52 14.58
CA PHE A 55 -4.88 2.67 15.54
C PHE A 55 -4.62 3.66 16.67
N ILE A 56 -3.43 4.26 16.73
CA ILE A 56 -3.06 5.26 17.74
C ILE A 56 -3.07 6.63 17.05
N PRO A 57 -3.85 7.63 17.49
CA PRO A 57 -4.13 8.84 16.70
C PRO A 57 -2.89 9.52 16.09
N ILE A 58 -1.87 9.83 16.90
CA ILE A 58 -0.64 10.50 16.44
C ILE A 58 0.22 9.54 15.60
N LEU A 59 0.33 8.26 16.00
CA LEU A 59 1.16 7.29 15.28
C LEU A 59 0.50 6.82 13.97
N GLY A 60 -0.81 6.97 13.83
CA GLY A 60 -1.53 6.66 12.60
C GLY A 60 -1.15 7.62 11.48
N TRP A 61 -0.90 8.89 11.80
CA TRP A 61 -0.36 9.84 10.82
C TRP A 61 1.05 9.46 10.38
N PHE A 62 1.92 9.06 11.32
CA PHE A 62 3.24 8.53 10.97
C PHE A 62 3.17 7.26 10.13
N SER A 63 2.19 6.39 10.40
CA SER A 63 1.99 5.16 9.61
C SER A 63 1.62 5.50 8.17
N ASN A 64 0.67 6.41 7.97
CA ASN A 64 0.28 6.87 6.63
C ASN A 64 1.43 7.57 5.91
N TRP A 65 2.25 8.35 6.62
CA TRP A 65 3.46 8.97 6.06
C TRP A 65 4.49 7.93 5.61
N HIS A 66 4.74 6.92 6.46
CA HIS A 66 5.65 5.81 6.13
C HIS A 66 5.15 5.05 4.91
N TYR A 67 3.87 4.68 4.88
CA TYR A 67 3.26 4.02 3.74
C TYR A 67 3.40 4.84 2.46
N SER A 68 3.17 6.15 2.53
CA SER A 68 3.30 7.06 1.39
C SER A 68 4.74 7.14 0.89
N SER A 69 5.72 7.08 1.79
CA SER A 69 7.15 7.04 1.46
C SER A 69 7.55 5.74 0.78
N GLU A 70 7.08 4.59 1.30
CA GLU A 70 7.33 3.29 0.67
C GLU A 70 6.71 3.17 -0.72
N TYR A 71 5.51 3.72 -0.91
CA TYR A 71 4.86 3.76 -2.21
C TYR A 71 5.57 4.70 -3.20
N ALA A 72 6.05 5.87 -2.75
CA ALA A 72 6.82 6.78 -3.60
C ALA A 72 8.10 6.11 -4.11
N GLU A 73 8.84 5.43 -3.23
CA GLU A 73 10.03 4.67 -3.62
C GLU A 73 9.69 3.51 -4.57
N PHE A 74 8.64 2.75 -4.27
CA PHE A 74 8.17 1.64 -5.12
C PHE A 74 7.74 2.10 -6.51
N SER A 75 7.07 3.25 -6.61
CA SER A 75 6.60 3.82 -7.87
C SER A 75 7.66 4.67 -8.58
N HIS A 76 8.93 4.58 -8.16
CA HIS A 76 10.05 5.36 -8.72
C HIS A 76 9.77 6.87 -8.74
N GLU A 77 9.23 7.40 -7.65
CA GLU A 77 8.90 8.82 -7.46
C GLU A 77 7.89 9.36 -8.51
N LYS A 78 7.12 8.48 -9.15
CA LYS A 78 6.00 8.87 -10.04
C LYS A 78 5.03 9.83 -9.34
N TYR A 79 4.81 9.60 -8.05
CA TYR A 79 4.12 10.53 -7.16
C TYR A 79 4.97 10.77 -5.92
N PRO A 80 5.18 12.04 -5.51
CA PRO A 80 5.94 12.32 -4.30
C PRO A 80 5.16 11.87 -3.06
N ALA A 81 5.88 11.41 -2.03
CA ALA A 81 5.28 10.91 -0.79
C ALA A 81 4.28 11.88 -0.15
N LEU A 82 4.57 13.19 -0.18
CA LEU A 82 3.68 14.22 0.36
C LEU A 82 2.31 14.24 -0.34
N LEU A 83 2.27 14.08 -1.67
CA LEU A 83 1.01 14.06 -2.42
C LEU A 83 0.15 12.87 -2.01
N ILE A 84 0.76 11.70 -1.84
CA ILE A 84 0.09 10.46 -1.45
C ILE A 84 -0.39 10.53 0.00
N PHE A 85 0.42 11.13 0.88
CA PHE A 85 0.05 11.35 2.27
C PHE A 85 -1.16 12.30 2.40
N LEU A 86 -1.18 13.40 1.65
CA LEU A 86 -2.33 14.30 1.63
C LEU A 86 -3.56 13.63 1.02
N ALA A 87 -3.38 12.79 -0.01
CA ALA A 87 -4.48 12.02 -0.58
C ALA A 87 -5.08 11.02 0.42
N PHE A 88 -4.27 10.40 1.29
CA PHE A 88 -4.78 9.59 2.40
C PHE A 88 -5.64 10.37 3.38
N ILE A 89 -5.33 11.64 3.65
CA ILE A 89 -6.11 12.49 4.58
C ILE A 89 -7.43 12.92 3.94
N VAL A 90 -7.39 13.34 2.67
CA VAL A 90 -8.56 13.90 1.99
C VAL A 90 -9.52 12.81 1.52
N PHE A 91 -9.00 11.76 0.89
CA PHE A 91 -9.82 10.69 0.33
C PHE A 91 -9.03 9.38 0.15
N PRO A 92 -8.93 8.55 1.22
CA PRO A 92 -8.18 7.29 1.21
C PRO A 92 -8.46 6.36 0.02
N PRO A 93 -9.70 6.26 -0.52
CA PRO A 93 -9.95 5.40 -1.68
C PRO A 93 -9.11 5.74 -2.91
N ILE A 94 -8.72 7.01 -3.15
CA ILE A 94 -7.83 7.35 -4.28
C ILE A 94 -6.49 6.63 -4.14
N VAL A 95 -5.90 6.65 -2.95
CA VAL A 95 -4.61 5.99 -2.72
C VAL A 95 -4.73 4.49 -2.90
N TRP A 96 -5.85 3.92 -2.45
CA TRP A 96 -6.16 2.51 -2.69
C TRP A 96 -6.09 2.16 -4.18
N PHE A 97 -6.85 2.88 -5.02
CA PHE A 97 -6.90 2.58 -6.45
C PHE A 97 -5.56 2.80 -7.15
N ILE A 98 -4.84 3.88 -6.81
CA ILE A 98 -3.53 4.18 -7.40
C ILE A 98 -2.53 3.07 -7.07
N VAL A 99 -2.37 2.75 -5.78
CA VAL A 99 -1.41 1.73 -5.32
C VAL A 99 -1.76 0.37 -5.91
N GLN A 100 -3.04 0.00 -5.92
CA GLN A 100 -3.45 -1.29 -6.46
C GLN A 100 -3.21 -1.40 -7.97
N THR A 101 -3.36 -0.31 -8.71
CA THR A 101 -3.09 -0.27 -10.16
C THR A 101 -1.60 -0.50 -10.42
N ASP A 102 -0.73 0.21 -9.72
CA ASP A 102 0.72 0.11 -9.91
C ASP A 102 1.27 -1.24 -9.42
N LEU A 103 0.77 -1.78 -8.30
CA LEU A 103 1.12 -3.13 -7.84
C LEU A 103 0.67 -4.22 -8.82
N ASN A 104 -0.53 -4.08 -9.39
CA ASN A 104 -1.01 -5.03 -10.41
C ASN A 104 -0.15 -4.96 -11.67
N ALA A 105 0.25 -3.75 -12.10
CA ALA A 105 1.14 -3.59 -13.25
C ALA A 105 2.53 -4.21 -12.97
N ALA A 106 3.06 -4.04 -11.76
CA ALA A 106 4.32 -4.65 -11.35
C ALA A 106 4.25 -6.18 -11.25
N ALA A 107 3.08 -6.74 -10.89
CA ALA A 107 2.85 -8.18 -10.88
C ALA A 107 2.75 -8.79 -12.29
N ASP A 108 2.31 -7.99 -13.28
CA ASP A 108 2.23 -8.41 -14.69
C ASP A 108 3.56 -8.21 -15.45
N ALA A 109 4.48 -7.42 -14.91
CA ALA A 109 5.79 -7.19 -15.51
C ALA A 109 6.66 -8.47 -15.39
N PRO A 110 7.38 -8.87 -16.46
CA PRO A 110 8.34 -9.96 -16.35
C PRO A 110 9.38 -9.60 -15.28
N SER A 111 9.59 -10.51 -14.34
CA SER A 111 10.65 -10.43 -13.33
C SER A 111 11.98 -10.11 -14.04
N ALA A 112 12.53 -8.91 -13.84
CA ALA A 112 13.87 -8.60 -14.31
C ALA A 112 14.84 -9.50 -13.51
N GLY A 113 15.20 -10.63 -14.13
CA GLY A 113 16.18 -11.59 -13.61
C GLY A 113 17.58 -11.02 -13.56
#